data_AF-G7VGL6-F1
#
_entry.id   AF-G7VGL6-F1
#
_cell.length_a   1.000
_cell.length_b   1.000
_cell.length_c   1.000
_cell.angle_alpha   90.00
_cell.angle_beta   90.00
_cell.angle_gamma   90.00
#
_symmetry.space_group_name_H-M   'P 1'
#
loop_
_entity.id
_entity.type
_entity.pdbx_description
1 polymer ?
#
loop_
_entity_poly.entity_id
_entity_poly.type
_entity_poly.pdbx_seq_one_letter_code
_entity_poly.pdbx_strand_id
1 'polypeptide(L)' 'MDVLEVAGCPQGSLQTVEYIKERGPEELVVKTSDEDCVKVLRLVLPLFQYVVVDVWREGDKHAVRARRARS' A
#
# COMPACT_ATOMS: atom_id res chain seq x y z
N MET A 1 -11.49 -6.63 -0.41
CA MET A 1 -10.40 -5.91 0.29
C MET A 1 -9.24 -6.86 0.27
N ASP A 2 -8.20 -6.47 -0.46
CA ASP A 2 -7.05 -7.34 -0.70
C ASP A 2 -5.96 -6.97 0.31
N VAL A 3 -5.22 -7.96 0.80
CA VAL A 3 -4.11 -7.74 1.73
C VAL A 3 -2.83 -8.20 1.04
N LEU A 4 -1.85 -7.31 0.97
CA LEU A 4 -0.55 -7.55 0.37
C LEU A 4 0.53 -7.33 1.43
N GLU A 5 1.33 -8.35 1.70
CA GLU A 5 2.50 -8.21 2.56
C GLU A 5 3.76 -8.00 1.73
N VAL A 6 4.57 -7.00 2.09
CA VAL A 6 5.82 -6.66 1.42
C VAL A 6 6.93 -6.47 2.45
N ALA A 7 8.18 -6.72 2.04
CA ALA A 7 9.32 -6.62 2.95
C ALA A 7 9.57 -5.17 3.41
N GLY A 8 10.10 -4.34 2.52
CA GLY A 8 10.42 -2.92 2.75
C GLY A 8 10.69 -2.21 1.43
N CYS A 9 10.96 -0.91 1.48
CA CYS A 9 11.09 -0.10 0.28
C CYS A 9 12.57 0.03 -0.14
N PRO A 10 12.88 0.11 -1.45
CA PRO A 10 11.98 0.41 -2.57
C PRO A 10 11.19 -0.78 -3.13
N GLN A 11 11.66 -2.02 -2.93
CA GLN A 11 11.08 -3.22 -3.59
C GLN A 11 9.59 -3.40 -3.27
N GLY A 12 9.17 -3.19 -2.02
CA GLY A 12 7.77 -3.31 -1.61
C GLY A 12 6.84 -2.30 -2.28
N SER A 13 7.34 -1.10 -2.58
CA SER A 13 6.55 -0.10 -3.33
C SER A 13 6.35 -0.52 -4.79
N LEU A 14 7.38 -1.10 -5.43
CA LEU A 14 7.28 -1.61 -6.79
C LEU A 14 6.30 -2.77 -6.89
N GLN A 15 6.39 -3.74 -5.97
CA GLN A 15 5.47 -4.87 -5.89
C GLN A 15 4.02 -4.42 -5.66
N THR A 16 3.82 -3.41 -4.81
CA THR A 16 2.49 -2.84 -4.56
C THR A 16 1.91 -2.21 -5.82
N VAL A 17 2.72 -1.44 -6.56
CA VAL A 17 2.29 -0.81 -7.82
C VAL A 17 1.99 -1.85 -8.89
N GLU A 18 2.83 -2.87 -9.03
CA GLU A 18 2.61 -3.99 -9.95
C GLU A 18 1.29 -4.70 -9.64
N TYR A 19 1.06 -5.04 -8.37
CA TYR A 19 -0.19 -5.64 -7.92
C TYR A 19 -1.43 -4.79 -8.25
N ILE A 20 -1.35 -3.48 -8.01
CA ILE A 20 -2.41 -2.53 -8.34
C ILE A 20 -2.69 -2.51 -9.85
N LYS A 21 -1.64 -2.52 -10.68
CA LYS A 21 -1.78 -2.49 -12.14
C LYS A 21 -2.38 -3.78 -12.69
N GLU A 22 -1.99 -4.92 -12.14
CA GLU A 22 -2.46 -6.22 -12.61
C GLU A 22 -3.88 -6.55 -12.16
N ARG A 23 -4.19 -6.31 -10.89
CA ARG A 23 -5.46 -6.75 -10.29
C ARG A 23 -6.48 -5.64 -10.15
N GLY A 24 -6.01 -4.42 -9.98
CA GLY A 24 -6.87 -3.27 -9.80
C GLY A 24 -7.92 -3.43 -8.70
N PRO A 25 -7.55 -3.77 -7.46
CA PRO A 25 -8.51 -3.94 -6.37
C PRO A 25 -9.19 -2.60 -6.02
N GLU A 26 -10.47 -2.63 -5.69
CA GLU A 26 -11.16 -1.43 -5.19
C GLU A 26 -10.56 -0.93 -3.87
N GLU A 27 -10.04 -1.84 -3.04
CA GLU A 27 -9.45 -1.55 -1.75
C GLU A 27 -8.30 -2.53 -1.43
N LEU A 28 -7.18 -1.97 -0.97
CA LEU A 28 -5.93 -2.66 -0.70
C LEU A 28 -5.39 -2.30 0.69
N VAL A 29 -4.88 -3.28 1.43
CA VAL A 29 -4.09 -3.10 2.64
C VAL A 29 -2.69 -3.62 2.38
N VAL A 30 -1.69 -2.74 2.44
CA VAL A 30 -0.28 -3.12 2.32
C VAL A 30 0.33 -3.22 3.72
N LYS A 31 0.90 -4.37 4.07
CA LYS A 31 1.59 -4.59 5.35
C LYS A 31 3.10 -4.71 5.15
N THR A 32 3.87 -4.02 5.98
CA THR A 32 5.35 -4.04 5.96
C THR A 32 5.90 -3.84 7.36
N SER A 33 7.03 -4.46 7.69
CA SER A 33 7.74 -4.18 8.95
C SER A 33 8.59 -2.90 8.89
N ASP A 34 8.67 -2.25 7.73
CA ASP A 34 9.49 -1.06 7.48
C ASP A 34 8.63 0.21 7.53
N GLU A 35 8.86 1.03 8.57
CA GLU A 35 8.15 2.30 8.76
C GLU A 35 8.48 3.33 7.65
N ASP A 36 9.69 3.34 7.12
CA ASP A 36 10.04 4.25 6.03
C ASP A 36 9.34 3.85 4.74
N CYS A 37 9.09 2.55 4.54
CA CYS A 37 8.29 2.08 3.42
C CYS A 37 6.84 2.58 3.47
N VAL A 38 6.25 2.74 4.67
CA VAL A 38 4.94 3.38 4.83
C VAL A 38 4.94 4.81 4.28
N LYS A 39 6.00 5.59 4.54
CA LYS A 39 6.14 6.96 4.05
C LYS A 39 6.20 6.97 2.52
N VAL A 40 6.97 6.06 1.93
CA VAL A 40 7.04 5.90 0.46
C VAL A 40 5.68 5.51 -0.11
N LEU A 41 4.98 4.53 0.46
CA LEU A 41 3.65 4.11 0.00
C LEU A 41 2.63 5.25 0.04
N ARG A 42 2.66 6.10 1.07
CA ARG A 42 1.81 7.29 1.16
C ARG A 42 2.05 8.29 0.03
N LEU A 43 3.25 8.35 -0.52
CA LEU A 43 3.60 9.21 -1.65
C LEU A 43 3.27 8.55 -3.00
N VAL A 44 3.54 7.25 -3.12
CA VAL A 44 3.42 6.52 -4.39
C VAL A 44 1.97 6.18 -4.72
N LEU A 45 1.17 5.69 -3.75
CA LEU A 45 -0.19 5.22 -3.99
C LEU A 45 -1.10 6.29 -4.65
N PRO A 46 -1.08 7.57 -4.25
CA PRO A 46 -1.86 8.62 -4.91
C PRO A 46 -1.53 8.82 -6.39
N LEU A 47 -0.27 8.61 -6.79
CA LEU A 47 0.15 8.71 -8.19
C LEU A 47 -0.52 7.65 -9.09
N PHE A 48 -0.98 6.56 -8.49
CA PHE A 48 -1.70 5.47 -9.17
C PHE A 48 -3.21 5.51 -8.91
N GLN A 49 -3.76 6.66 -8.52
CA GLN A 49 -5.18 6.84 -8.21
C GLN A 49 -5.66 6.00 -7.02
N TYR A 50 -4.81 5.76 -6.02
CA TYR A 50 -5.21 5.17 -4.74
C TYR A 50 -5.06 6.19 -3.61
N VAL A 51 -6.15 6.46 -2.91
CA VAL A 51 -6.18 7.34 -1.75
C VAL A 51 -5.89 6.52 -0.51
N VAL A 52 -4.85 6.90 0.24
CA VAL A 52 -4.59 6.32 1.56
C VAL A 52 -5.68 6.79 2.52
N VAL A 53 -6.44 5.85 3.09
CA VAL A 53 -7.57 6.13 3.97
C VAL A 53 -7.25 5.88 5.44
N ASP A 54 -6.30 4.98 5.72
CA ASP A 54 -5.90 4.68 7.09
C ASP A 54 -4.49 4.07 7.16
N VAL A 55 -3.81 4.26 8.29
CA VAL A 55 -2.52 3.64 8.60
C VAL A 55 -2.46 3.28 10.08
N TRP A 56 -2.18 2.02 10.38
CA TRP A 56 -2.10 1.51 11.75
C TRP A 56 -0.93 0.55 11.93
N ARG A 57 -0.63 0.19 13.18
CA ARG A 57 0.27 -0.91 13.52
C ARG A 57 -0.54 -2.15 13.86
N GLU A 58 -0.10 -3.29 13.35
CA GLU A 58 -0.67 -4.61 13.62
C GLU A 58 0.48 -5.55 14.03
N GLY A 59 0.68 -5.69 15.34
CA GLY A 59 1.87 -6.36 15.90
C GLY A 59 3.15 -5.63 15.47
N ASP A 60 4.07 -6.39 14.85
CA ASP A 60 5.36 -5.88 14.37
C ASP A 60 5.30 -5.26 12.96
N LYS A 61 4.11 -5.21 12.34
CA LYS A 61 3.92 -4.65 11.00
C LYS A 61 3.17 -3.32 11.05
N HIS A 62 3.48 -2.46 10.09
CA HIS A 62 2.73 -1.29 9.74
C HIS A 62 1.82 -1.62 8.56
N ALA A 63 0.57 -1.22 8.64
CA ALA A 63 -0.44 -1.44 7.62
C ALA A 63 -0.89 -0.11 7.01
N VAL A 64 -1.01 -0.07 5.68
CA VAL A 64 -1.48 1.07 4.90
C VAL A 64 -2.71 0.64 4.12
N ARG A 65 -3.89 1.13 4.50
CA ARG A 65 -5.12 0.92 3.73
C ARG A 65 -5.28 2.04 2.72
N ALA A 66 -5.46 1.66 1.48
CA ALA A 66 -5.74 2.56 0.39
C ALA A 66 -6.93 2.06 -0.43
N ARG A 67 -7.70 3.01 -0.95
CA ARG A 67 -8.87 2.76 -1.79
C ARG A 67 -8.65 3.40 -3.14
N ARG A 68 -9.07 2.72 -4.21
CA ARG A 68 -9.08 3.34 -5.54
C ARG A 68 -9.93 4.61 -5.50
N ALA A 69 -9.39 5.70 -6.02
CA ALA A 69 -10.11 6.94 -6.24
C ALA A 69 -11.23 6.67 -7.25
N ARG A 70 -12.46 7.04 -6.90
CA ARG A 70 -13.56 6.99 -7.87
C ARG A 70 -13.42 8.19 -8.80
N SER A 71 -13.36 7.90 -10.09
CA SER A 71 -13.44 8.87 -11.19
C SER A 71 -14.79 9.59 -11.19
#